data_AF-A0A1N7DR43-F1
#
_entry.id   AF-A0A1N7DR43-F1
#
_cell.length_a   1.000
_cell.length_b   1.000
_cell.length_c   1.000
_cell.angle_alpha   90.00
_cell.angle_beta   90.00
_cell.angle_gamma   90.00
#
_symmetry.space_group_name_H-M   'P 1'
#
loop_
_entity.id
_entity.type
_entity.pdbx_description
1 polymer ?
#
loop_
_entity_poly.entity_id
_entity_poly.type
_entity_poly.pdbx_seq_one_letter_code
_entity_poly.pdbx_strand_id
1 'polypeptide(L)'
;MTGNAGARLVDGYAQVVFDLDGVIYLIDRPIPGAVEAVGRLHAEGRAVAYATNNASRRSSQVAELLTGMGVPARPEEVLTSAAAAAELLRDRLPAGAPVLVVGAEALRAEMAAVGLVPVDRAEDSPQAVAQGYGPQVGWADLAEATVAVRAGAIWVATNTDRTLPSARGPLPGNGSLVAVVRTALGRDPDVVVGKPEPELFATAARRVAGGRTLVVGDRLDTDIEGARRAGLDSLLVLTGVSDVPELLAAEPARRPTYVSRDLAGLFDPAAVVRVPGPTDAGGWSVTARDGGLELGGDGAPLDALAALCAAAWSAPAVPPIRAASADVARVLASLGLPA
;
A
#
# COMPACT_ATOMS: atom_id res chain seq x y z
N MET A 1 19.59 24.66 7.80
CA MET A 1 18.32 24.71 8.55
C MET A 1 18.20 23.41 9.33
N THR A 2 18.54 23.47 10.62
CA THR A 2 18.56 22.37 11.58
C THR A 2 17.13 22.08 12.04
N GLY A 3 16.44 21.17 11.36
CA GLY A 3 15.03 20.86 11.60
C GLY A 3 14.81 19.88 12.74
N ASN A 4 14.51 20.42 13.92
CA ASN A 4 13.65 19.84 14.96
C ASN A 4 14.01 18.44 15.51
N ALA A 5 15.11 18.35 16.27
CA ALA A 5 15.33 17.22 17.16
C ALA A 5 14.24 17.21 18.26
N GLY A 6 13.29 16.27 18.18
CA GLY A 6 12.31 16.01 19.24
C GLY A 6 10.83 16.22 18.89
N ALA A 7 10.48 16.62 17.66
CA ALA A 7 9.07 16.69 17.25
C ALA A 7 8.57 15.37 16.67
N ARG A 8 7.32 14.99 16.99
CA ARG A 8 6.69 13.77 16.51
C ARG A 8 6.46 13.88 15.01
N LEU A 9 6.63 12.78 14.27
CA LEU A 9 6.43 12.79 12.82
C LEU A 9 5.04 13.31 12.43
N VAL A 10 4.01 12.84 13.14
CA VAL A 10 2.61 13.20 12.88
C VAL A 10 2.33 14.70 12.98
N ASP A 11 3.09 15.45 13.78
CA ASP A 11 2.86 16.90 13.97
C ASP A 11 3.09 17.70 12.68
N GLY A 12 3.85 17.14 11.73
CA GLY A 12 4.10 17.72 10.42
C GLY A 12 2.99 17.49 9.38
N TYR A 13 1.91 16.77 9.71
CA TYR A 13 0.88 16.33 8.77
C TYR A 13 -0.52 16.68 9.29
N ALA A 14 -1.43 17.06 8.40
CA ALA A 14 -2.84 17.29 8.73
C ALA A 14 -3.66 16.00 8.67
N GLN A 15 -3.21 15.04 7.86
CA GLN A 15 -3.88 13.77 7.64
C GLN A 15 -2.89 12.60 7.62
N VAL A 16 -3.34 11.46 8.13
CA VAL A 16 -2.66 10.17 7.95
C VAL A 16 -3.58 9.23 7.18
N VAL A 17 -3.07 8.63 6.10
CA VAL A 17 -3.78 7.64 5.30
C VAL A 17 -3.11 6.29 5.50
N PHE A 18 -3.85 5.32 6.00
CA PHE A 18 -3.33 3.99 6.30
C PHE A 18 -3.72 3.00 5.21
N ASP A 19 -2.77 2.20 4.74
CA ASP A 19 -3.13 0.85 4.28
C ASP A 19 -3.69 0.01 5.47
N LEU A 20 -4.32 -1.11 5.18
CA LEU A 20 -4.93 -1.98 6.19
C LEU A 20 -4.09 -3.21 6.51
N ASP A 21 -3.81 -4.04 5.51
CA ASP A 21 -3.23 -5.37 5.67
C ASP A 21 -1.72 -5.25 5.87
N GLY A 22 -1.22 -5.59 7.05
CA GLY A 22 0.20 -5.41 7.40
C GLY A 22 0.50 -4.07 8.09
N VAL A 23 -0.46 -3.15 8.16
CA VAL A 23 -0.32 -1.85 8.85
C VAL A 23 -1.25 -1.75 10.05
N ILE A 24 -2.55 -1.98 9.86
CA ILE A 24 -3.58 -1.89 10.91
C ILE A 24 -3.87 -3.27 11.50
N TYR A 25 -4.00 -4.29 10.64
CA TYR A 25 -4.23 -5.66 11.05
C TYR A 25 -3.47 -6.64 10.15
N LEU A 26 -3.30 -7.86 10.64
CA LEU A 26 -2.86 -9.00 9.84
C LEU A 26 -3.89 -10.11 9.96
N ILE A 27 -4.53 -10.46 8.84
CA ILE A 27 -5.59 -11.47 8.73
C ILE A 27 -6.84 -11.13 9.55
N ASP A 28 -6.82 -11.42 10.85
CA ASP A 28 -7.96 -11.26 11.77
C ASP A 28 -7.55 -10.58 13.09
N ARG A 29 -6.31 -10.10 13.20
CA ARG A 29 -5.78 -9.48 14.43
C ARG A 29 -5.17 -8.12 14.16
N PRO A 30 -5.43 -7.11 15.02
CA PRO A 30 -4.69 -5.86 14.97
C PRO A 30 -3.19 -6.06 15.07
N ILE A 31 -2.43 -5.25 14.31
CA ILE A 31 -1.01 -5.07 14.56
C ILE A 31 -0.85 -4.42 15.94
N PRO A 32 0.09 -4.89 16.79
CA PRO A 32 0.36 -4.27 18.09
C PRO A 32 0.56 -2.76 17.97
N GLY A 33 -0.11 -1.98 18.82
CA GLY A 33 -0.06 -0.52 18.80
C GLY A 33 -0.97 0.16 17.76
N ALA A 34 -1.56 -0.56 16.80
CA ALA A 34 -2.39 0.06 15.76
C ALA A 34 -3.67 0.72 16.31
N VAL A 35 -4.37 0.02 17.21
CA VAL A 35 -5.58 0.54 17.87
C VAL A 35 -5.28 1.83 18.65
N GLU A 36 -4.20 1.82 19.44
CA GLU A 36 -3.77 2.98 20.23
C GLU A 36 -3.35 4.15 19.34
N ALA A 37 -2.57 3.87 18.29
CA ALA A 37 -2.09 4.89 17.36
C ALA A 37 -3.25 5.62 16.68
N VAL A 38 -4.21 4.89 16.11
CA VAL A 38 -5.40 5.48 15.46
C VAL A 38 -6.25 6.23 16.47
N GLY A 39 -6.50 5.63 17.65
CA GLY A 39 -7.26 6.29 18.71
C GLY A 39 -6.64 7.62 19.14
N ARG A 40 -5.31 7.67 19.25
CA ARG A 40 -4.55 8.87 19.56
C ARG A 40 -4.65 9.92 18.44
N LEU A 41 -4.58 9.53 17.17
CA LEU A 41 -4.77 10.46 16.05
C LEU A 41 -6.14 11.14 16.11
N HIS A 42 -7.21 10.37 16.35
CA HIS A 42 -8.55 10.92 16.51
C HIS A 42 -8.69 11.82 17.74
N ALA A 43 -8.12 11.42 18.89
CA ALA A 43 -8.14 12.22 20.11
C ALA A 43 -7.42 13.57 19.94
N GLU A 44 -6.38 13.61 19.10
CA GLU A 44 -5.65 14.83 18.74
C GLU A 44 -6.30 15.61 17.58
N GLY A 45 -7.49 15.21 17.13
CA GLY A 45 -8.24 15.89 16.07
C GLY A 45 -7.62 15.75 14.67
N ARG A 46 -6.74 14.77 14.46
CA ARG A 46 -6.09 14.53 13.17
C ARG A 46 -7.06 13.82 12.22
N ALA A 47 -7.05 14.21 10.95
CA ALA A 47 -7.81 13.49 9.93
C ALA A 47 -7.17 12.11 9.67
N VAL A 48 -7.99 11.08 9.63
CA VAL A 48 -7.59 9.70 9.32
C VAL A 48 -8.37 9.23 8.10
N ALA A 49 -7.70 8.48 7.22
CA ALA A 49 -8.35 7.72 6.17
C ALA A 49 -7.72 6.32 6.05
N TYR A 50 -8.50 5.38 5.55
CA TYR A 50 -8.09 4.00 5.30
C TYR A 50 -8.20 3.73 3.81
N ALA A 51 -7.10 3.35 3.15
CA ALA A 51 -7.05 3.12 1.71
C ALA A 51 -6.67 1.67 1.42
N THR A 52 -7.63 0.86 0.99
CA THR A 52 -7.44 -0.58 0.76
C THR A 52 -7.65 -0.97 -0.71
N ASN A 53 -6.76 -1.84 -1.20
CA ASN A 53 -6.94 -2.48 -2.50
C ASN A 53 -7.99 -3.60 -2.48
N ASN A 54 -8.49 -4.01 -1.31
CA ASN A 54 -9.45 -5.08 -1.20
C ASN A 54 -10.85 -4.65 -1.69
N ALA A 55 -11.23 -5.13 -2.87
CA ALA A 55 -12.53 -4.87 -3.49
C ALA A 55 -13.65 -5.82 -3.02
N SER A 56 -13.39 -6.70 -2.05
CA SER A 56 -14.37 -7.72 -1.62
C SER A 56 -15.34 -7.25 -0.54
N ARG A 57 -15.16 -6.04 -0.01
CA ARG A 57 -15.98 -5.43 1.05
C ARG A 57 -16.30 -3.99 0.69
N ARG A 58 -17.53 -3.55 1.02
CA ARG A 58 -17.91 -2.13 0.96
C ARG A 58 -17.19 -1.34 2.05
N SER A 59 -17.12 -0.01 1.90
CA SER A 59 -16.54 0.88 2.90
C SER A 59 -17.16 0.71 4.29
N SER A 60 -18.48 0.50 4.38
CA SER A 60 -19.17 0.27 5.67
C SER A 60 -18.74 -1.05 6.33
N GLN A 61 -18.61 -2.12 5.56
CA GLN A 61 -18.19 -3.43 6.05
C GLN A 61 -16.73 -3.41 6.54
N VAL A 62 -15.87 -2.64 5.88
CA VAL A 62 -14.49 -2.42 6.34
C VAL A 62 -14.48 -1.61 7.64
N ALA A 63 -15.26 -0.55 7.75
CA ALA A 63 -15.36 0.24 8.98
C ALA A 63 -15.90 -0.58 10.16
N GLU A 64 -16.91 -1.42 9.92
CA GLU A 64 -17.45 -2.37 10.91
C GLU A 64 -16.39 -3.38 11.37
N LEU A 65 -15.61 -3.93 10.44
CA LEU A 65 -14.50 -4.83 10.75
C LEU A 65 -13.46 -4.15 11.65
N LEU A 66 -13.00 -2.95 11.26
CA LEU A 66 -12.02 -2.17 12.00
C LEU A 66 -12.53 -1.86 13.42
N THR A 67 -13.78 -1.39 13.53
CA THR A 67 -14.41 -1.08 14.82
C THR A 67 -14.57 -2.34 15.68
N GLY A 68 -14.93 -3.48 15.08
CA GLY A 68 -15.00 -4.77 15.77
C GLY A 68 -13.65 -5.25 16.32
N MET A 69 -12.54 -4.78 15.72
CA MET A 69 -11.17 -5.00 16.20
C MET A 69 -10.69 -3.93 17.19
N GLY A 70 -11.54 -2.96 17.53
CA GLY A 70 -11.22 -1.84 18.42
C GLY A 70 -10.57 -0.65 17.74
N VAL A 71 -10.35 -0.69 16.42
CA VAL A 71 -9.80 0.43 15.64
C VAL A 71 -10.95 1.39 15.30
N PRO A 72 -10.97 2.64 15.80
CA PRO A 72 -12.07 3.56 15.50
C PRO A 72 -12.09 3.89 14.00
N ALA A 73 -13.17 3.56 13.32
CA ALA A 73 -13.32 3.82 11.89
C ALA A 73 -14.78 4.15 11.53
N ARG A 74 -14.96 5.15 10.67
CA ARG A 74 -16.24 5.51 10.07
C ARG A 74 -16.25 5.13 8.58
N PRO A 75 -17.41 4.76 8.00
CA PRO A 75 -17.49 4.43 6.58
C PRO A 75 -16.91 5.51 5.65
N GLU A 76 -17.04 6.79 6.02
CA GLU A 76 -16.55 7.92 5.23
C GLU A 76 -15.02 8.06 5.28
N GLU A 77 -14.36 7.42 6.25
CA GLU A 77 -12.90 7.37 6.35
C GLU A 77 -12.31 6.27 5.46
N VAL A 78 -13.14 5.33 4.98
CA VAL A 78 -12.68 4.18 4.19
C VAL A 78 -12.82 4.45 2.69
N LEU A 79 -11.70 4.25 1.99
CA LEU A 79 -11.55 4.29 0.55
C LEU A 79 -11.19 2.88 0.06
N THR A 80 -12.11 2.25 -0.67
CA THR A 80 -11.87 0.94 -1.27
C THR A 80 -11.63 1.08 -2.77
N SER A 81 -10.83 0.19 -3.34
CA SER A 81 -10.66 0.09 -4.80
C SER A 81 -11.97 -0.25 -5.52
N ALA A 82 -12.93 -0.91 -4.86
CA ALA A 82 -14.26 -1.19 -5.43
C ALA A 82 -15.07 0.10 -5.63
N ALA A 83 -15.17 0.94 -4.59
CA ALA A 83 -15.87 2.22 -4.67
C ALA A 83 -15.21 3.15 -5.71
N ALA A 84 -13.87 3.22 -5.69
CA ALA A 84 -13.13 4.00 -6.67
C ALA A 84 -13.33 3.51 -8.12
N ALA A 85 -13.43 2.19 -8.34
CA ALA A 85 -13.70 1.65 -9.67
C ALA A 85 -15.12 1.98 -10.14
N ALA A 86 -16.09 1.97 -9.22
CA ALA A 86 -17.46 2.36 -9.52
C ALA A 86 -17.56 3.85 -9.89
N GLU A 87 -16.93 4.74 -9.11
CA GLU A 87 -16.89 6.17 -9.43
C GLU A 87 -16.21 6.44 -10.78
N LEU A 88 -15.09 5.77 -11.06
CA LEU A 88 -14.40 5.90 -12.35
C LEU A 88 -15.27 5.47 -13.52
N LEU A 89 -16.01 4.37 -13.39
CA LEU A 89 -16.90 3.90 -14.45
C LEU A 89 -18.14 4.78 -14.59
N ARG A 90 -18.69 5.30 -13.49
CA ARG A 90 -19.79 6.28 -13.50
C ARG A 90 -19.41 7.51 -14.32
N ASP A 91 -18.19 8.00 -14.18
CA ASP A 91 -17.73 9.21 -14.87
C ASP A 91 -17.43 8.97 -16.36
N ARG A 92 -17.25 7.70 -16.77
CA ARG A 92 -16.93 7.31 -18.16
C ARG A 92 -18.11 6.76 -18.95
N LEU A 93 -19.14 6.26 -18.29
CA LEU A 93 -20.26 5.56 -18.91
C LEU A 93 -21.57 6.35 -18.75
N PRO A 94 -22.54 6.18 -19.66
CA PRO A 94 -23.86 6.74 -19.47
C PRO A 94 -24.55 6.10 -18.25
N ALA A 95 -25.46 6.85 -17.61
CA ALA A 95 -26.27 6.32 -16.52
C ALA A 95 -27.04 5.07 -16.97
N GLY A 96 -27.07 4.04 -16.11
CA GLY A 96 -27.70 2.77 -16.41
C GLY A 96 -26.90 1.85 -17.36
N ALA A 97 -25.64 2.18 -17.69
CA ALA A 97 -24.82 1.31 -18.52
C ALA A 97 -24.58 -0.06 -17.86
N PRO A 98 -24.65 -1.17 -18.63
CA PRO A 98 -24.33 -2.50 -18.14
C PRO A 98 -22.81 -2.64 -17.92
N VAL A 99 -22.44 -3.17 -16.75
CA VAL A 99 -21.05 -3.46 -16.36
C VAL A 99 -20.97 -4.91 -15.93
N LEU A 100 -20.17 -5.71 -16.63
CA LEU A 100 -19.92 -7.09 -16.24
C LEU A 100 -18.99 -7.11 -15.03
N VAL A 101 -19.43 -7.71 -13.93
CA VAL A 101 -18.66 -7.73 -12.68
C VAL A 101 -18.05 -9.09 -12.42
N VAL A 102 -16.72 -9.14 -12.40
CA VAL A 102 -15.96 -10.29 -11.89
C VAL A 102 -15.44 -9.94 -10.51
N GLY A 103 -16.00 -10.53 -9.46
CA GLY A 103 -15.57 -10.24 -8.09
C GLY A 103 -16.64 -10.52 -7.05
N ALA A 104 -16.39 -10.09 -5.81
CA ALA A 104 -17.35 -10.24 -4.73
C ALA A 104 -18.60 -9.36 -4.93
N GLU A 105 -19.66 -9.69 -4.17
CA GLU A 105 -20.92 -8.93 -4.15
C GLU A 105 -20.71 -7.44 -3.82
N ALA A 106 -19.71 -7.12 -2.99
CA ALA A 106 -19.37 -5.73 -2.68
C ALA A 106 -19.05 -4.91 -3.94
N LEU A 107 -18.35 -5.47 -4.93
CA LEU A 107 -18.04 -4.75 -6.16
C LEU A 107 -19.31 -4.48 -6.99
N ARG A 108 -20.22 -5.45 -7.09
CA ARG A 108 -21.52 -5.30 -7.77
C ARG A 108 -22.34 -4.19 -7.13
N ALA A 109 -22.39 -4.25 -5.81
CA ALA A 109 -23.02 -3.28 -4.97
C ALA A 109 -22.54 -1.84 -5.18
N GLU A 110 -21.22 -1.62 -5.25
CA GLU A 110 -20.66 -0.28 -5.50
C GLU A 110 -21.05 0.23 -6.90
N MET A 111 -21.03 -0.64 -7.92
CA MET A 111 -21.49 -0.29 -9.28
C MET A 111 -22.97 0.11 -9.29
N ALA A 112 -23.83 -0.65 -8.60
CA ALA A 112 -25.25 -0.32 -8.48
C ALA A 112 -25.47 1.01 -7.72
N ALA A 113 -24.68 1.27 -6.68
CA ALA A 113 -24.80 2.48 -5.86
C ALA A 113 -24.53 3.77 -6.66
N VAL A 114 -23.71 3.69 -7.70
CA VAL A 114 -23.42 4.83 -8.60
C VAL A 114 -24.34 4.89 -9.83
N GLY A 115 -25.36 4.04 -9.91
CA GLY A 115 -26.36 4.04 -10.98
C GLY A 115 -25.94 3.28 -12.25
N LEU A 116 -24.93 2.42 -12.17
CA LEU A 116 -24.60 1.45 -13.22
C LEU A 116 -25.38 0.16 -13.00
N VAL A 117 -25.48 -0.69 -14.03
CA VAL A 117 -26.22 -1.96 -13.96
C VAL A 117 -25.23 -3.12 -13.95
N PRO A 118 -24.97 -3.78 -12.82
CA PRO A 118 -24.12 -4.97 -12.78
C PRO A 118 -24.76 -6.11 -13.56
N VAL A 119 -24.00 -6.76 -14.44
CA VAL A 119 -24.42 -7.93 -15.22
C VAL A 119 -23.39 -9.06 -15.11
N ASP A 120 -23.76 -10.26 -15.56
CA ASP A 120 -22.97 -11.47 -15.42
C ASP A 120 -22.41 -12.00 -16.73
N ARG A 121 -23.10 -11.73 -17.84
CA ARG A 121 -22.84 -12.40 -19.11
C ARG A 121 -22.44 -11.40 -20.17
N ALA A 122 -21.58 -11.83 -21.08
CA ALA A 122 -21.20 -11.01 -22.23
C ALA A 122 -22.39 -10.74 -23.19
N GLU A 123 -23.41 -11.61 -23.19
CA GLU A 123 -24.64 -11.42 -23.98
C GLU A 123 -25.48 -10.22 -23.53
N ASP A 124 -25.32 -9.78 -22.28
CA ASP A 124 -25.93 -8.56 -21.75
C ASP A 124 -25.29 -7.28 -22.35
N SER A 125 -24.33 -7.45 -23.27
CA SER A 125 -23.64 -6.36 -23.97
C SER A 125 -23.03 -5.32 -23.03
N PRO A 126 -22.20 -5.73 -22.04
CA PRO A 126 -21.60 -4.81 -21.09
C PRO A 126 -20.68 -3.80 -21.79
N GLN A 127 -20.73 -2.54 -21.36
CA GLN A 127 -19.83 -1.50 -21.86
C GLN A 127 -18.48 -1.51 -21.15
N ALA A 128 -18.42 -2.12 -19.96
CA ALA A 128 -17.19 -2.31 -19.21
C ALA A 128 -17.19 -3.65 -18.46
N VAL A 129 -15.99 -4.14 -18.17
CA VAL A 129 -15.73 -5.21 -17.22
C VAL A 129 -15.05 -4.61 -15.99
N ALA A 130 -15.66 -4.76 -14.82
CA ALA A 130 -15.03 -4.43 -13.55
C ALA A 130 -14.55 -5.72 -12.86
N GLN A 131 -13.23 -5.86 -12.71
CA GLN A 131 -12.59 -7.04 -12.15
C GLN A 131 -11.96 -6.77 -10.77
N GLY A 132 -12.43 -7.48 -9.76
CA GLY A 132 -11.85 -7.51 -8.43
C GLY A 132 -11.79 -8.93 -7.84
N TYR A 133 -11.17 -9.02 -6.68
CA TYR A 133 -11.09 -10.29 -5.97
C TYR A 133 -12.47 -10.73 -5.47
N GLY A 134 -12.72 -12.03 -5.53
CA GLY A 134 -13.81 -12.69 -4.83
C GLY A 134 -13.48 -14.17 -4.63
N PRO A 135 -13.78 -14.77 -3.47
CA PRO A 135 -13.43 -16.17 -3.19
C PRO A 135 -14.16 -17.18 -4.08
N GLN A 136 -15.26 -16.77 -4.73
CA GLN A 136 -16.06 -17.59 -5.62
C GLN A 136 -15.76 -17.34 -7.11
N VAL A 137 -14.84 -16.43 -7.45
CA VAL A 137 -14.50 -16.14 -8.84
C VAL A 137 -13.90 -17.39 -9.47
N GLY A 138 -14.56 -17.88 -10.51
CA GLY A 138 -14.21 -19.12 -11.20
C GLY A 138 -13.86 -18.90 -12.67
N TRP A 139 -13.54 -20.01 -13.35
CA TRP A 139 -13.22 -19.99 -14.78
C TRP A 139 -14.34 -19.39 -15.64
N ALA A 140 -15.60 -19.66 -15.32
CA ALA A 140 -16.76 -19.17 -16.07
C ALA A 140 -16.83 -17.64 -16.06
N ASP A 141 -16.62 -16.99 -14.91
CA ASP A 141 -16.64 -15.52 -14.80
C ASP A 141 -15.52 -14.88 -15.63
N LEU A 142 -14.31 -15.46 -15.57
CA LEU A 142 -13.15 -15.00 -16.33
C LEU A 142 -13.34 -15.21 -17.85
N ALA A 143 -14.05 -16.26 -18.25
CA ALA A 143 -14.39 -16.50 -19.64
C ALA A 143 -15.37 -15.45 -20.18
N GLU A 144 -16.43 -15.13 -19.43
CA GLU A 144 -17.40 -14.09 -19.79
C GLU A 144 -16.73 -12.70 -19.89
N ALA A 145 -15.86 -12.36 -18.92
CA ALA A 145 -15.05 -11.16 -19.00
C ALA A 145 -14.17 -11.13 -20.26
N THR A 146 -13.52 -12.25 -20.61
CA THR A 146 -12.68 -12.33 -21.82
C THR A 146 -13.50 -12.08 -23.09
N VAL A 147 -14.71 -12.63 -23.18
CA VAL A 147 -15.61 -12.43 -24.32
C VAL A 147 -16.05 -10.96 -24.40
N ALA A 148 -16.50 -10.38 -23.29
CA ALA A 148 -16.92 -8.98 -23.23
C ALA A 148 -15.78 -8.02 -23.63
N VAL A 149 -14.57 -8.24 -23.14
CA VAL A 149 -13.41 -7.40 -23.47
C VAL A 149 -13.01 -7.52 -24.94
N ARG A 150 -13.09 -8.72 -25.54
CA ARG A 150 -12.87 -8.89 -27.00
C ARG A 150 -13.93 -8.19 -27.83
N ALA A 151 -15.15 -8.08 -27.31
CA ALA A 151 -16.24 -7.34 -27.95
C ALA A 151 -16.12 -5.81 -27.79
N GLY A 152 -15.10 -5.32 -27.09
CA GLY A 152 -14.80 -3.89 -26.97
C GLY A 152 -15.16 -3.26 -25.61
N ALA A 153 -15.59 -4.05 -24.62
CA ALA A 153 -15.81 -3.54 -23.27
C ALA A 153 -14.49 -3.04 -22.66
N ILE A 154 -14.54 -1.88 -21.99
CA ILE A 154 -13.39 -1.35 -21.25
C ILE A 154 -13.10 -2.26 -20.06
N TRP A 155 -11.87 -2.71 -19.91
CA TRP A 155 -11.45 -3.59 -18.82
C TRP A 155 -10.81 -2.80 -17.68
N VAL A 156 -11.50 -2.73 -16.54
CA VAL A 156 -11.05 -2.06 -15.32
C VAL A 156 -10.73 -3.10 -14.26
N ALA A 157 -9.49 -3.12 -13.77
CA ALA A 157 -9.09 -3.93 -12.62
C ALA A 157 -9.04 -3.08 -11.35
N THR A 158 -9.65 -3.57 -10.27
CA THR A 158 -9.63 -2.88 -8.97
C THR A 158 -8.23 -2.84 -8.35
N ASN A 159 -7.41 -3.87 -8.54
CA ASN A 159 -5.99 -3.89 -8.19
C ASN A 159 -5.30 -5.04 -8.96
N THR A 160 -3.97 -5.09 -8.92
CA THR A 160 -3.15 -6.15 -9.52
C THR A 160 -2.31 -6.89 -8.49
N ASP A 161 -2.75 -6.94 -7.23
CA ASP A 161 -2.03 -7.62 -6.16
C ASP A 161 -1.91 -9.12 -6.45
N ARG A 162 -0.67 -9.60 -6.53
CA ARG A 162 -0.37 -11.00 -6.87
C ARG A 162 -0.89 -11.97 -5.82
N THR A 163 -0.86 -11.57 -4.56
CA THR A 163 -1.22 -12.44 -3.44
C THR A 163 -2.18 -11.75 -2.47
N LEU A 164 -2.91 -12.57 -1.71
CA LEU A 164 -3.71 -12.17 -0.57
C LEU A 164 -3.16 -12.86 0.69
N PRO A 165 -2.95 -12.14 1.81
CA PRO A 165 -2.54 -12.74 3.07
C PRO A 165 -3.57 -13.78 3.57
N SER A 166 -3.08 -14.88 4.14
CA SER A 166 -3.93 -15.87 4.82
C SER A 166 -3.15 -16.64 5.89
N ALA A 167 -3.87 -17.28 6.82
CA ALA A 167 -3.26 -18.15 7.84
C ALA A 167 -2.52 -19.37 7.26
N ARG A 168 -2.78 -19.72 5.98
CA ARG A 168 -2.13 -20.81 5.26
C ARG A 168 -0.93 -20.34 4.41
N GLY A 169 -0.54 -19.08 4.57
CA GLY A 169 0.41 -18.39 3.70
C GLY A 169 -0.27 -17.61 2.58
N PRO A 170 0.51 -16.95 1.70
CA PRO A 170 -0.02 -16.14 0.61
C PRO A 170 -0.85 -16.97 -0.38
N LEU A 171 -2.09 -16.55 -0.65
CA LEU A 171 -2.99 -17.15 -1.64
C LEU A 171 -3.04 -16.28 -2.91
N PRO A 172 -3.56 -16.78 -4.04
CA PRO A 172 -3.75 -15.96 -5.24
C PRO A 172 -4.63 -14.73 -4.98
N GLY A 173 -4.10 -13.54 -5.31
CA GLY A 173 -4.83 -12.28 -5.24
C GLY A 173 -5.55 -11.95 -6.56
N ASN A 174 -6.15 -10.75 -6.66
CA ASN A 174 -6.82 -10.32 -7.88
C ASN A 174 -5.84 -10.23 -9.07
N GLY A 175 -4.58 -9.84 -8.84
CA GLY A 175 -3.54 -9.79 -9.85
C GLY A 175 -3.28 -11.14 -10.52
N SER A 176 -3.36 -12.25 -9.77
CA SER A 176 -3.28 -13.59 -10.35
C SER A 176 -4.48 -13.89 -11.26
N LEU A 177 -5.69 -13.46 -10.89
CA LEU A 177 -6.89 -13.62 -11.72
C LEU A 177 -6.85 -12.71 -12.96
N VAL A 178 -6.35 -11.48 -12.81
CA VAL A 178 -6.08 -10.55 -13.92
C VAL A 178 -5.08 -11.16 -14.89
N ALA A 179 -4.04 -11.85 -14.39
CA ALA A 179 -3.06 -12.52 -15.24
C ALA A 179 -3.66 -13.62 -16.13
N VAL A 180 -4.71 -14.33 -15.66
CA VAL A 180 -5.44 -15.31 -16.48
C VAL A 180 -6.09 -14.62 -17.69
N VAL A 181 -6.85 -13.54 -17.43
CA VAL A 181 -7.54 -12.76 -18.48
C VAL A 181 -6.53 -12.08 -19.41
N ARG A 182 -5.47 -11.50 -18.86
CA ARG A 182 -4.35 -10.90 -19.61
C ARG A 182 -3.74 -11.91 -20.58
N THR A 183 -3.47 -13.13 -20.12
CA THR A 183 -2.90 -14.20 -20.95
C THR A 183 -3.85 -14.60 -22.08
N ALA A 184 -5.16 -14.70 -21.79
CA ALA A 184 -6.17 -15.03 -22.79
C ALA A 184 -6.41 -13.92 -23.83
N LEU A 185 -6.21 -12.66 -23.45
CA LEU A 185 -6.41 -11.49 -24.31
C LEU A 185 -5.13 -11.01 -25.02
N GLY A 186 -3.95 -11.34 -24.50
CA GLY A 186 -2.67 -10.82 -24.99
C GLY A 186 -2.46 -9.33 -24.70
N ARG A 187 -3.21 -8.75 -23.77
CA ARG A 187 -3.14 -7.32 -23.38
C ARG A 187 -3.43 -7.13 -21.90
N ASP A 188 -2.97 -6.02 -21.34
CA ASP A 188 -3.23 -5.59 -19.96
C ASP A 188 -4.61 -4.91 -19.82
N PRO A 189 -5.14 -4.74 -18.57
CA PRO A 189 -6.32 -3.93 -18.30
C PRO A 189 -6.18 -2.51 -18.86
N ASP A 190 -7.29 -1.94 -19.31
CA ASP A 190 -7.33 -0.55 -19.79
C ASP A 190 -7.08 0.43 -18.64
N VAL A 191 -7.50 0.05 -17.42
CA VAL A 191 -7.29 0.81 -16.19
C VAL A 191 -7.06 -0.13 -15.02
N VAL A 192 -6.09 0.21 -14.16
CA VAL A 192 -6.00 -0.30 -12.78
C VAL A 192 -6.41 0.84 -11.85
N VAL A 193 -7.23 0.59 -10.84
CA VAL A 193 -7.77 1.66 -9.97
C VAL A 193 -7.02 1.78 -8.66
N GLY A 194 -6.75 0.64 -8.03
CA GLY A 194 -6.08 0.57 -6.75
C GLY A 194 -4.60 0.91 -6.84
N LYS A 195 -3.97 0.96 -5.68
CA LYS A 195 -2.53 1.18 -5.50
C LYS A 195 -1.74 0.17 -6.36
N PRO A 196 -0.68 0.58 -7.08
CA PRO A 196 0.03 1.86 -6.95
C PRO A 196 -0.58 3.05 -7.71
N GLU A 197 -1.75 2.96 -8.33
CA GLU A 197 -2.34 4.17 -8.92
C GLU A 197 -2.65 5.22 -7.85
N PRO A 198 -2.40 6.52 -8.14
CA PRO A 198 -2.37 7.56 -7.11
C PRO A 198 -3.78 7.95 -6.63
N GLU A 199 -4.83 7.56 -7.34
CA GLU A 199 -6.16 8.15 -7.18
C GLU A 199 -6.78 7.92 -5.79
N LEU A 200 -6.56 6.74 -5.18
CA LEU A 200 -7.04 6.48 -3.82
C LEU A 200 -6.42 7.46 -2.80
N PHE A 201 -5.10 7.66 -2.89
CA PHE A 201 -4.40 8.58 -1.98
C PHE A 201 -4.68 10.05 -2.31
N ALA A 202 -4.76 10.41 -3.60
CA ALA A 202 -5.10 11.76 -4.04
C ALA A 202 -6.54 12.13 -3.60
N THR A 203 -7.48 11.19 -3.69
CA THR A 203 -8.85 11.38 -3.19
C THR A 203 -8.86 11.58 -1.68
N ALA A 204 -8.10 10.78 -0.92
CA ALA A 204 -7.97 10.97 0.53
C ALA A 204 -7.42 12.36 0.87
N ALA A 205 -6.35 12.79 0.20
CA ALA A 205 -5.71 14.08 0.43
C ALA A 205 -6.63 15.26 0.11
N ARG A 206 -7.44 15.17 -0.95
CA ARG A 206 -8.42 16.23 -1.31
C ARG A 206 -9.55 16.41 -0.29
N ARG A 207 -9.82 15.41 0.57
CA ARG A 207 -10.86 15.51 1.62
C ARG A 207 -10.47 16.43 2.78
N VAL A 208 -9.19 16.79 2.91
CA VAL A 208 -8.69 17.66 3.98
C VAL A 208 -8.32 19.02 3.41
N ALA A 209 -8.83 20.10 4.03
CA ALA A 209 -8.56 21.46 3.60
C ALA A 209 -7.16 21.90 4.02
N GLY A 210 -6.19 21.71 3.12
CA GLY A 210 -4.80 22.15 3.31
C GLY A 210 -3.99 21.30 4.28
N GLY A 211 -2.68 21.59 4.34
CA GLY A 211 -1.71 20.78 5.08
C GLY A 211 -1.16 19.61 4.26
N ARG A 212 -0.23 18.86 4.87
CA ARG A 212 0.39 17.69 4.24
C ARG A 212 -0.32 16.40 4.66
N THR A 213 -0.35 15.43 3.76
CA THR A 213 -0.83 14.07 4.03
C THR A 213 0.36 13.12 4.10
N LEU A 214 0.37 12.24 5.11
CA LEU A 214 1.31 11.13 5.23
C LEU A 214 0.60 9.82 4.87
N VAL A 215 1.13 9.08 3.92
CA VAL A 215 0.69 7.71 3.62
C VAL A 215 1.51 6.74 4.48
N VAL A 216 0.84 5.79 5.14
CA VAL A 216 1.48 4.72 5.92
C VAL A 216 1.15 3.39 5.27
N GLY A 217 2.19 2.64 4.90
CA GLY A 217 2.07 1.39 4.16
C GLY A 217 3.17 0.40 4.53
N ASP A 218 2.97 -0.87 4.19
CA ASP A 218 3.94 -1.94 4.40
C ASP A 218 4.55 -2.45 3.07
N ARG A 219 4.04 -1.97 1.92
CA ARG A 219 4.45 -2.43 0.59
C ARG A 219 5.05 -1.33 -0.27
N LEU A 220 6.22 -1.63 -0.82
CA LEU A 220 6.94 -0.72 -1.73
C LEU A 220 6.23 -0.55 -3.08
N ASP A 221 5.70 -1.64 -3.64
CA ASP A 221 5.11 -1.69 -4.99
C ASP A 221 3.66 -1.21 -5.07
N THR A 222 3.01 -0.95 -3.93
CA THR A 222 1.65 -0.41 -3.86
C THR A 222 1.62 0.90 -3.10
N ASP A 223 1.93 0.88 -1.80
CA ASP A 223 1.67 2.03 -0.93
C ASP A 223 2.70 3.13 -1.15
N ILE A 224 3.99 2.75 -1.15
CA ILE A 224 5.07 3.71 -1.31
C ILE A 224 5.09 4.25 -2.74
N GLU A 225 4.99 3.37 -3.73
CA GLU A 225 4.89 3.80 -5.13
C GLU A 225 3.65 4.69 -5.38
N GLY A 226 2.49 4.32 -4.82
CA GLY A 226 1.28 5.11 -4.92
C GLY A 226 1.38 6.48 -4.26
N ALA A 227 1.98 6.55 -3.06
CA ALA A 227 2.24 7.83 -2.38
C ALA A 227 3.17 8.71 -3.23
N ARG A 228 4.22 8.14 -3.82
CA ARG A 228 5.16 8.86 -4.69
C ARG A 228 4.49 9.37 -5.97
N ARG A 229 3.66 8.56 -6.62
CA ARG A 229 2.87 8.98 -7.79
C ARG A 229 1.85 10.08 -7.44
N ALA A 230 1.33 10.07 -6.22
CA ALA A 230 0.43 11.11 -5.70
C ALA A 230 1.16 12.37 -5.21
N GLY A 231 2.51 12.38 -5.19
CA GLY A 231 3.30 13.49 -4.66
C GLY A 231 3.21 13.66 -3.13
N LEU A 232 2.91 12.58 -2.40
CA LEU A 232 2.73 12.56 -0.96
C LEU A 232 3.97 11.97 -0.26
N ASP A 233 4.19 12.41 0.98
CA ASP A 233 5.19 11.76 1.85
C ASP A 233 4.67 10.39 2.30
N SER A 234 5.58 9.44 2.50
CA SER A 234 5.23 8.10 2.95
C SER A 234 6.10 7.59 4.11
N LEU A 235 5.47 6.83 5.00
CA LEU A 235 6.09 6.05 6.06
C LEU A 235 5.94 4.56 5.72
N LEU A 236 7.05 3.90 5.44
CA LEU A 236 7.10 2.44 5.37
C LEU A 236 7.18 1.86 6.78
N VAL A 237 6.26 0.97 7.13
CA VAL A 237 6.34 0.16 8.35
C VAL A 237 6.83 -1.25 8.03
N LEU A 238 7.63 -1.84 8.92
CA LEU A 238 8.24 -3.16 8.74
C LEU A 238 7.42 -4.29 9.40
N THR A 239 6.09 -4.10 9.50
CA THR A 239 5.14 -5.05 10.09
C THR A 239 4.50 -5.99 9.07
N GLY A 240 4.67 -5.73 7.77
CA GLY A 240 3.99 -6.45 6.70
C GLY A 240 4.92 -7.09 5.68
N VAL A 241 4.71 -6.81 4.39
CA VAL A 241 5.26 -7.58 3.27
C VAL A 241 6.67 -7.16 2.86
N SER A 242 6.93 -5.86 2.66
CA SER A 242 8.24 -5.42 2.18
C SER A 242 9.27 -5.44 3.29
N ASP A 243 10.44 -6.01 2.99
CA ASP A 243 11.55 -6.15 3.93
C ASP A 243 12.70 -5.17 3.63
N VAL A 244 13.70 -5.18 4.50
CA VAL A 244 14.88 -4.32 4.38
C VAL A 244 15.70 -4.63 3.12
N PRO A 245 16.00 -5.90 2.76
CA PRO A 245 16.60 -6.21 1.47
C PRO A 245 15.86 -5.60 0.27
N GLU A 246 14.53 -5.70 0.22
CA GLU A 246 13.72 -5.11 -0.85
C GLU A 246 13.82 -3.57 -0.85
N LEU A 247 13.79 -2.95 0.33
CA LEU A 247 13.95 -1.50 0.48
C LEU A 247 15.31 -1.00 -0.01
N LEU A 248 16.40 -1.71 0.29
CA LEU A 248 17.73 -1.35 -0.20
C LEU A 248 17.82 -1.45 -1.73
N ALA A 249 17.11 -2.41 -2.32
CA ALA A 249 17.01 -2.58 -3.77
C ALA A 249 15.98 -1.68 -4.45
N ALA A 250 15.26 -0.84 -3.69
CA ALA A 250 14.16 -0.05 -4.21
C ALA A 250 14.59 0.95 -5.29
N GLU A 251 13.93 0.87 -6.45
CA GLU A 251 14.03 1.86 -7.51
C GLU A 251 13.47 3.22 -7.06
N PRO A 252 13.86 4.34 -7.71
CA PRO A 252 13.44 5.68 -7.30
C PRO A 252 11.93 5.87 -7.07
N ALA A 253 11.07 5.20 -7.85
CA ALA A 253 9.62 5.27 -7.72
C ALA A 253 9.08 4.63 -6.43
N ARG A 254 9.85 3.73 -5.79
CA ARG A 254 9.46 2.92 -4.64
C ARG A 254 10.18 3.29 -3.35
N ARG A 255 10.88 4.42 -3.31
CA ARG A 255 11.63 4.86 -2.13
C ARG A 255 10.70 5.65 -1.18
N PRO A 256 10.54 5.23 0.09
CA PRO A 256 9.69 5.94 1.04
C PRO A 256 10.38 7.22 1.53
N THR A 257 9.61 8.09 2.19
CA THR A 257 10.15 9.28 2.85
C THR A 257 10.73 8.93 4.22
N TYR A 258 10.06 8.02 4.94
CA TYR A 258 10.42 7.57 6.27
C TYR A 258 10.29 6.05 6.41
N VAL A 259 11.01 5.49 7.37
CA VAL A 259 10.90 4.08 7.76
C VAL A 259 10.75 4.00 9.28
N SER A 260 9.86 3.11 9.73
CA SER A 260 9.66 2.76 11.13
C SER A 260 9.47 1.25 11.25
N ARG A 261 9.73 0.69 12.44
CA ARG A 261 9.38 -0.72 12.69
C ARG A 261 7.87 -0.93 12.64
N ASP A 262 7.10 -0.01 13.22
CA ASP A 262 5.65 -0.07 13.34
C ASP A 262 5.04 1.36 13.45
N LEU A 263 3.80 1.49 13.93
CA LEU A 263 3.13 2.78 14.08
C LEU A 263 3.66 3.66 15.22
N ALA A 264 4.56 3.17 16.10
CA ALA A 264 5.19 3.99 17.12
C ALA A 264 5.96 5.16 16.52
N GLY A 265 6.54 4.98 15.32
CA GLY A 265 7.25 6.03 14.57
C GLY A 265 6.41 7.25 14.21
N LEU A 266 5.07 7.19 14.30
CA LEU A 266 4.22 8.38 14.18
C LEU A 266 4.41 9.35 15.35
N PHE A 267 4.70 8.83 16.54
CA PHE A 267 4.68 9.57 17.80
C PHE A 267 6.01 9.63 18.54
N ASP A 268 6.89 8.65 18.33
CA ASP A 268 8.22 8.62 18.93
C ASP A 268 9.28 8.98 17.89
N PRO A 269 9.94 10.15 18.02
CA PRO A 269 11.02 10.55 17.11
C PRO A 269 12.20 9.57 17.06
N ALA A 270 12.40 8.72 18.08
CA ALA A 270 13.43 7.69 18.09
C ALA A 270 13.01 6.40 17.37
N ALA A 271 11.72 6.23 17.09
CA ALA A 271 11.16 5.06 16.43
C ALA A 271 11.00 5.24 14.91
N VAL A 272 11.47 6.35 14.34
CA VAL A 272 11.35 6.66 12.91
C VAL A 272 12.60 7.33 12.38
N VAL A 273 12.93 7.04 11.12
CA VAL A 273 14.04 7.66 10.42
C VAL A 273 13.61 8.15 9.05
N ARG A 274 14.16 9.29 8.60
CA ARG A 274 14.02 9.75 7.21
C ARG A 274 15.02 9.02 6.33
N VAL A 275 14.58 8.57 5.15
CA VAL A 275 15.45 7.87 4.19
C VAL A 275 15.48 8.58 2.83
N PRO A 276 16.64 8.62 2.13
CA PRO A 276 17.94 8.19 2.65
C PRO A 276 18.47 9.18 3.70
N GLY A 277 19.30 8.70 4.62
CA GLY A 277 20.09 9.55 5.52
C GLY A 277 21.43 9.96 4.88
N PRO A 278 22.30 10.67 5.61
CA PRO A 278 23.73 10.70 5.29
C PRO A 278 24.36 9.31 5.48
N THR A 279 25.44 9.00 4.76
CA THR A 279 26.20 7.76 4.96
C THR A 279 26.96 7.72 6.28
N ASP A 280 27.06 8.86 6.98
CA ASP A 280 27.77 9.10 8.23
C ASP A 280 26.88 9.84 9.25
N ALA A 281 25.82 9.18 9.72
CA ALA A 281 24.85 9.76 10.65
C ALA A 281 24.39 8.78 11.73
N GLY A 282 23.90 9.32 12.85
CA GLY A 282 23.34 8.52 13.95
C GLY A 282 24.35 7.57 14.62
N GLY A 283 25.64 7.92 14.57
CA GLY A 283 26.75 7.09 15.08
C GLY A 283 27.20 5.98 14.12
N TRP A 284 26.58 5.87 12.94
CA TRP A 284 26.94 4.93 11.90
C TRP A 284 27.79 5.56 10.80
N SER A 285 28.62 4.75 10.15
CA SER A 285 29.35 5.08 8.93
C SER A 285 29.27 3.94 7.93
N VAL A 286 28.95 4.22 6.67
CA VAL A 286 28.96 3.26 5.57
C VAL A 286 30.10 3.62 4.61
N THR A 287 31.04 2.69 4.42
CA THR A 287 32.17 2.87 3.49
C THR A 287 32.12 1.86 2.37
N ALA A 288 32.48 2.28 1.15
CA ALA A 288 32.63 1.36 0.02
C ALA A 288 33.98 0.66 0.11
N ARG A 289 34.00 -0.68 0.18
CA ARG A 289 35.22 -1.48 0.32
C ARG A 289 35.10 -2.80 -0.44
N ASP A 290 36.12 -3.14 -1.23
CA ASP A 290 36.22 -4.41 -1.97
C ASP A 290 34.96 -4.75 -2.81
N GLY A 291 34.33 -3.75 -3.42
CA GLY A 291 33.11 -3.91 -4.21
C GLY A 291 31.84 -4.15 -3.38
N GLY A 292 31.91 -3.99 -2.06
CA GLY A 292 30.77 -4.04 -1.13
C GLY A 292 30.65 -2.77 -0.28
N LEU A 293 29.70 -2.79 0.65
CA LEU A 293 29.51 -1.77 1.68
C LEU A 293 29.92 -2.35 3.03
N GLU A 294 30.76 -1.64 3.77
CA GLU A 294 31.11 -1.97 5.16
C GLU A 294 30.40 -0.98 6.08
N LEU A 295 29.52 -1.49 6.94
CA LEU A 295 28.87 -0.72 8.00
C LEU A 295 29.75 -0.76 9.25
N GLY A 296 30.00 0.38 9.87
CA GLY A 296 30.68 0.51 11.15
C GLY A 296 30.02 1.56 12.04
N GLY A 297 30.40 1.56 13.32
CA GLY A 297 29.87 2.48 14.33
C GLY A 297 28.91 1.82 15.32
N ASP A 298 28.18 2.65 16.04
CA ASP A 298 27.16 2.28 17.02
C ASP A 298 25.99 3.28 16.99
N GLY A 299 24.79 2.85 17.36
CA GLY A 299 23.62 3.72 17.29
C GLY A 299 22.30 2.97 17.17
N ALA A 300 21.22 3.68 16.84
CA ALA A 300 19.93 3.04 16.63
C ALA A 300 19.92 2.25 15.31
N PRO A 301 19.31 1.04 15.24
CA PRO A 301 19.25 0.25 14.01
C PRO A 301 18.59 0.97 12.82
N LEU A 302 17.61 1.85 13.06
CA LEU A 302 16.98 2.61 11.98
C LEU A 302 17.92 3.66 11.37
N ASP A 303 18.82 4.25 12.15
CA ASP A 303 19.84 5.16 11.61
C ASP A 303 20.83 4.42 10.71
N ALA A 304 21.22 3.20 11.09
CA ALA A 304 22.03 2.33 10.22
C ALA A 304 21.32 2.04 8.90
N LEU A 305 20.02 1.73 8.95
CA LEU A 305 19.20 1.50 7.77
C LEU A 305 19.17 2.73 6.85
N ALA A 306 18.99 3.93 7.41
CA ALA A 306 18.97 5.16 6.62
C ALA A 306 20.31 5.45 5.93
N ALA A 307 21.43 5.19 6.60
CA ALA A 307 22.78 5.31 6.02
C ALA A 307 23.01 4.25 4.92
N LEU A 308 22.55 3.02 5.12
CA LEU A 308 22.63 1.94 4.12
C LEU A 308 21.77 2.25 2.89
N CYS A 309 20.56 2.78 3.06
CA CYS A 309 19.72 3.25 1.94
C CYS A 309 20.47 4.31 1.11
N ALA A 310 21.16 5.25 1.74
CA ALA A 310 21.91 6.30 1.05
C ALA A 310 23.01 5.72 0.14
N ALA A 311 23.79 4.78 0.67
CA ALA A 311 24.85 4.11 -0.08
C ALA A 311 24.29 3.18 -1.17
N ALA A 312 23.31 2.34 -0.84
CA ALA A 312 22.72 1.37 -1.76
C ALA A 312 22.01 2.06 -2.94
N TRP A 313 21.26 3.13 -2.68
CA TRP A 313 20.49 3.85 -3.71
C TRP A 313 21.35 4.71 -4.65
N SER A 314 22.61 4.94 -4.28
CA SER A 314 23.61 5.59 -5.12
C SER A 314 24.37 4.61 -6.02
N ALA A 315 24.21 3.30 -5.79
CA ALA A 315 24.85 2.24 -6.57
C ALA A 315 23.89 1.70 -7.67
N PRO A 316 24.42 1.15 -8.78
CA PRO A 316 23.59 0.54 -9.83
C PRO A 316 22.82 -0.72 -9.38
N ALA A 317 23.34 -1.41 -8.37
CA ALA A 317 22.75 -2.57 -7.72
C ALA A 317 23.18 -2.58 -6.25
N VAL A 318 22.42 -3.25 -5.38
CA VAL A 318 22.75 -3.35 -3.94
C VAL A 318 24.04 -4.17 -3.78
N PRO A 319 25.15 -3.55 -3.33
CA PRO A 319 26.39 -4.28 -3.13
C PRO A 319 26.28 -5.19 -1.89
N PRO A 320 27.12 -6.24 -1.77
CA PRO A 320 27.21 -7.02 -0.54
C PRO A 320 27.51 -6.12 0.66
N ILE A 321 26.77 -6.31 1.76
CA ILE A 321 26.94 -5.54 3.00
C ILE A 321 27.71 -6.40 4.00
N ARG A 322 28.67 -5.80 4.71
CA ARG A 322 29.50 -6.45 5.72
C ARG A 322 29.51 -5.62 7.00
N ALA A 323 29.60 -6.30 8.14
CA ALA A 323 29.80 -5.66 9.43
C ALA A 323 31.29 -5.42 9.75
N ALA A 324 31.64 -4.22 10.22
CA ALA A 324 32.98 -3.91 10.72
C ALA A 324 33.29 -4.53 12.10
N SER A 325 32.26 -4.99 12.82
CA SER A 325 32.41 -5.62 14.14
C SER A 325 31.27 -6.62 14.43
N ALA A 326 31.45 -7.46 15.44
CA ALA A 326 30.41 -8.41 15.88
C ALA A 326 29.14 -7.72 16.41
N ASP A 327 29.26 -6.47 16.88
CA ASP A 327 28.12 -5.69 17.38
C ASP A 327 27.30 -5.13 16.21
N VAL A 328 27.98 -4.63 15.17
CA VAL A 328 27.36 -4.21 13.91
C VAL A 328 26.66 -5.40 13.24
N ALA A 329 27.28 -6.59 13.27
CA ALA A 329 26.68 -7.81 12.74
C ALA A 329 25.32 -8.14 13.39
N ARG A 330 25.18 -7.90 14.70
CA ARG A 330 23.89 -8.08 15.39
C ARG A 330 22.86 -7.04 14.96
N VAL A 331 23.27 -5.81 14.66
CA VAL A 331 22.39 -4.78 14.13
C VAL A 331 21.91 -5.14 12.72
N LEU A 332 22.79 -5.56 11.82
CA LEU A 332 22.42 -6.05 10.49
C LEU A 332 21.44 -7.22 10.57
N ALA A 333 21.71 -8.21 11.42
CA ALA A 333 20.81 -9.33 11.64
C ALA A 333 19.43 -8.88 12.18
N SER A 334 19.38 -7.87 13.05
CA SER A 334 18.13 -7.29 13.56
C SER A 334 17.29 -6.56 12.51
N LEU A 335 17.91 -6.24 11.37
CA LEU A 335 17.28 -5.67 10.17
C LEU A 335 17.02 -6.74 9.09
N GLY A 336 17.29 -8.03 9.36
CA GLY A 336 17.11 -9.10 8.38
C GLY A 336 18.19 -9.13 7.28
N LEU A 337 19.33 -8.45 7.50
CA LEU A 337 20.45 -8.46 6.58
C LEU A 337 21.49 -9.52 6.97
N PRO A 338 22.20 -10.12 5.99
CA PRO A 338 23.35 -10.96 6.27
C PRO A 338 24.47 -10.12 6.89
N ALA A 339 25.22 -10.73 7.82
CA ALA A 339 26.37 -10.12 8.49
C ALA A 339 27.70 -10.48 7.82
#